data_AF-A0AAV1SLT0-F1
#
_entry.id   AF-A0AAV1SLT0-F1
#
_cell.length_a   1.000
_cell.length_b   1.000
_cell.length_c   1.000
_cell.angle_alpha   90.00
_cell.angle_beta   90.00
_cell.angle_gamma   90.00
#
_symmetry.space_group_name_H-M   'P 1'
#
loop_
_entity.id
_entity.type
_entity.pdbx_description
1 polymer ?
#
loop_
_entity_poly.entity_id
_entity_poly.type
_entity_poly.pdbx_seq_one_letter_code
_entity_poly.pdbx_strand_id
1 'polypeptide(L)' 'MKQLGHTTDVVNNGAEAVRAVQSCFYDLILMDVSMLVMNGLQATQLIRSFEETGNGMLLLQLE' A
#
# COMPACT_ATOMS: atom_id res chain seq x y z
N MET A 1 9.86 7.37 -10.18
CA MET A 1 10.05 8.11 -8.91
C MET A 1 11.52 8.34 -8.49
N LYS A 2 12.54 8.09 -9.34
CA LYS A 2 13.95 8.38 -8.98
C LYS A 2 14.39 9.86 -9.10
N GLN A 3 13.61 10.69 -9.80
CA GLN A 3 13.96 12.10 -10.03
C GLN A 3 13.60 13.05 -8.87
N LEU A 4 12.87 12.57 -7.84
CA LEU A 4 12.39 13.39 -6.72
C LEU A 4 13.00 12.99 -5.37
N GLY A 5 13.94 12.04 -5.32
CA GLY A 5 14.59 11.60 -4.07
C GLY A 5 13.72 10.72 -3.17
N HIS A 6 12.58 10.21 -3.68
CA HIS A 6 11.72 9.28 -2.94
C HIS A 6 12.16 7.82 -3.13
N THR A 7 12.20 7.07 -2.05
CA THR A 7 12.33 5.61 -2.07
C THR A 7 10.97 5.02 -2.40
N THR A 8 10.89 4.12 -3.37
CA THR A 8 9.63 3.52 -3.81
C THR A 8 9.79 2.04 -4.02
N ASP A 9 8.90 1.27 -3.42
CA ASP A 9 8.75 -0.16 -3.68
C ASP A 9 7.55 -0.40 -4.59
N VAL A 10 7.66 -1.38 -5.48
CA VAL A 10 6.60 -1.76 -6.41
C VAL A 10 6.24 -3.22 -6.16
N VAL A 11 4.95 -3.48 -6.01
CA VAL A 11 4.38 -4.80 -5.73
C VAL A 11 3.38 -5.16 -6.83
N ASN A 12 3.21 -6.45 -7.10
CA ASN A 12 2.42 -6.92 -8.24
C ASN A 12 1.00 -7.38 -7.86
N ASN A 13 0.66 -7.45 -6.58
CA ASN A 13 -0.67 -7.80 -6.07
C ASN A 13 -0.92 -7.25 -4.67
N GLY A 14 -2.19 -7.25 -4.24
CA GLY A 14 -2.59 -6.75 -2.92
C GLY A 14 -1.97 -7.51 -1.74
N ALA A 15 -1.64 -8.80 -1.90
CA ALA A 15 -1.03 -9.60 -0.83
C ALA A 15 0.43 -9.21 -0.58
N GLU A 16 1.19 -8.91 -1.64
CA GLU A 16 2.53 -8.35 -1.54
C GLU A 16 2.50 -6.95 -0.91
N ALA A 17 1.51 -6.12 -1.27
CA ALA A 17 1.32 -4.81 -0.66
C ALA A 17 1.12 -4.90 0.85
N VAL A 18 0.25 -5.82 1.30
CA VAL A 18 0.03 -6.08 2.73
C VAL A 18 1.33 -6.48 3.44
N ARG A 19 2.11 -7.40 2.87
CA ARG A 19 3.39 -7.83 3.47
C ARG A 19 4.42 -6.70 3.52
N ALA A 20 4.45 -5.86 2.48
CA ALA A 20 5.35 -4.72 2.42
C ALA A 20 5.05 -3.75 3.58
N VAL A 21 3.78 -3.38 3.79
CA VAL A 21 3.38 -2.47 4.88
C VAL A 21 3.63 -3.06 6.27
N GLN A 22 3.54 -4.38 6.42
CA GLN A 22 3.91 -5.03 7.68
C GLN A 22 5.41 -5.01 7.96
N SER A 23 6.24 -4.95 6.91
CA SER A 23 7.70 -5.03 7.01
C SER A 23 8.37 -3.65 7.01
N CYS A 24 7.71 -2.65 6.43
CA CYS A 24 8.24 -1.31 6.20
C CYS A 24 7.17 -0.25 6.43
N PHE A 25 7.60 0.93 6.89
CA PHE A 25 6.72 2.08 7.04
C PHE A 25 6.67 2.88 5.75
N TYR A 26 5.47 3.20 5.30
CA TYR A 26 5.23 4.04 4.12
C TYR A 26 4.40 5.26 4.51
N ASP A 27 4.77 6.42 3.98
CA ASP A 27 3.97 7.65 4.13
C ASP A 27 2.82 7.73 3.11
N LEU A 28 3.00 7.08 1.96
CA LEU A 28 2.05 7.08 0.84
C LEU A 28 2.01 5.70 0.19
N ILE A 29 0.80 5.19 -0.01
CA ILE A 29 0.52 3.99 -0.78
C ILE A 29 -0.41 4.35 -1.93
N LEU A 30 0.03 4.03 -3.14
CA LEU A 30 -0.79 4.07 -4.35
C LEU A 30 -1.21 2.64 -4.68
N MET A 31 -2.51 2.37 -4.62
CA MET A 31 -3.08 1.03 -4.78
C MET A 31 -4.01 1.00 -5.98
N ASP A 32 -3.77 0.10 -6.93
CA ASP A 32 -4.71 -0.18 -8.01
C ASP A 32 -5.87 -1.02 -7.47
N VAL A 33 -7.11 -0.68 -7.83
CA VAL A 33 -8.30 -1.47 -7.45
C VAL A 33 -8.27 -2.85 -8.13
N SER A 34 -7.84 -2.90 -9.39
CA SER A 34 -7.90 -4.06 -10.27
C SER A 34 -6.57 -4.82 -10.32
N MET A 35 -6.30 -5.60 -9.27
CA MET A 35 -5.12 -6.47 -9.20
C MET A 35 -5.47 -7.96 -9.30
N LEU A 36 -4.54 -8.77 -9.79
CA LEU A 36 -4.60 -10.22 -9.74
C LEU A 36 -4.32 -10.73 -8.30
N VAL A 37 -4.86 -11.89 -7.94
CA VAL A 37 -4.72 -12.57 -6.63
C VAL A 37 -5.49 -11.91 -5.48
N MET A 38 -5.22 -10.65 -5.16
CA MET A 38 -5.93 -9.88 -4.13
C MET A 38 -6.16 -8.47 -4.64
N ASN A 39 -7.42 -8.04 -4.68
CA ASN A 39 -7.78 -6.71 -5.17
C ASN A 39 -7.34 -5.61 -4.20
N GLY A 40 -7.24 -4.38 -4.71
CA GLY A 40 -6.79 -3.24 -3.92
C GLY A 40 -7.70 -2.92 -2.73
N LEU A 41 -9.01 -3.21 -2.82
CA LEU A 41 -9.95 -2.94 -1.73
C LEU A 41 -9.73 -3.86 -0.53
N GLN A 42 -9.56 -5.16 -0.77
CA GLN A 42 -9.23 -6.13 0.29
C GLN A 42 -7.87 -5.82 0.93
N ALA A 43 -6.88 -5.47 0.11
CA ALA A 43 -5.57 -5.08 0.61
C ALA A 43 -5.66 -3.82 1.49
N THR A 44 -6.40 -2.79 1.06
CA THR A 44 -6.65 -1.58 1.85
C THR A 44 -7.29 -1.88 3.21
N GLN A 45 -8.30 -2.75 3.24
CA GLN A 45 -8.98 -3.11 4.49
C GLN A 45 -8.03 -3.79 5.47
N LEU A 46 -7.19 -4.72 4.98
CA LEU A 46 -6.18 -5.38 5.80
C LEU A 46 -5.12 -4.38 6.28
N ILE A 47 -4.59 -3.54 5.39
CA ILE A 47 -3.59 -2.52 5.73
C ILE A 47 -4.12 -1.58 6.82
N ARG A 48 -5.35 -1.07 6.68
CA ARG A 48 -5.98 -0.22 7.69
C ARG A 48 -6.24 -0.93 9.01
N SER A 49 -6.45 -2.25 9.00
CA SER A 49 -6.59 -3.02 10.25
C SER A 49 -5.30 -3.11 11.06
N PHE A 50 -4.13 -2.90 10.42
CA PHE A 50 -2.83 -2.85 11.09
C PHE A 50 -2.48 -1.44 11.59
N GLU A 51 -3.21 -0.41 11.18
CA GLU A 51 -3.01 0.95 11.68
C GLU A 51 -3.61 1.12 13.07
N GLU A 52 -2.96 0.53 14.07
CA GLU A 52 -3.23 0.84 15.47
C GLU A 52 -2.63 2.22 15.78
N THR A 53 -3.45 3.25 15.59
CA THR A 53 -3.21 4.63 16.07
C THR A 53 -2.01 5.36 15.45
N GLY A 54 -2.28 6.17 14.42
CA GLY A 54 -1.71 7.53 14.37
C GLY A 54 -0.56 7.82 13.42
N ASN A 55 -0.15 6.92 12.54
CA ASN A 55 0.69 7.32 11.42
C ASN A 55 -0.21 7.74 10.26
N GLY A 56 -0.12 8.99 9.83
CA GLY A 56 -0.95 9.59 8.77
C GLY A 56 -0.63 9.07 7.37
N MET A 57 -0.43 7.76 7.21
CA MET A 57 -0.18 7.11 5.92
C MET A 57 -1.37 7.37 5.00
N LEU A 58 -1.10 8.02 3.88
CA LEU A 58 -2.12 8.28 2.88
C LEU A 58 -2.22 7.05 1.97
N LEU A 59 -3.40 6.42 1.95
CA LEU A 59 -3.68 5.31 1.05
C LEU A 59 -4.69 5.75 0.00
N LEU A 60 -4.24 5.83 -1.26
CA LEU A 60 -5.05 6.23 -2.41
C LEU A 60 -5.35 5.02 -3.28
N GLN A 61 -6.63 4.86 -3.63
CA GLN A 61 -7.07 3.88 -4.62
C GLN A 61 -7.15 4.53 -6.00
N LEU A 62 -6.59 3.87 -6.99
CA LEU A 62 -6.61 4.27 -8.39
C LEU A 62 -7.57 3.32 -9.14
N GLU A 63 -8.52 3.91 -9.88
CA GLU A 63 -9.43 3.19 -10.79
C GLU A 63 -8.78 2.89 -12.13
#